data_AF-A0A317MDR9-F1
#
_entry.id   AF-A0A317MDR9-F1
#
_cell.length_a   1.000
_cell.length_b   1.000
_cell.length_c   1.000
_cell.angle_alpha   90.00
_cell.angle_beta   90.00
_cell.angle_gamma   90.00
#
_symmetry.space_group_name_H-M   'P 1'
#
loop_
_entity.id
_entity.type
_entity.pdbx_description
1 polymer ?
#
loop_
_entity_poly.entity_id
_entity_poly.type
_entity_poly.pdbx_seq_one_letter_code
_entity_poly.pdbx_strand_id
1 'polypeptide(L)'
;MLASSTASVAGMTNVVGVIAFLSFVSNITGHVATLAGKITEQDIGEVYTVLYWLFMFFFGAFVSNFIVKSLDYRSTYVAHATPIVLEIVILLGVAFYGNDVGSMSDFQREAVTGAVLFCMGLQNGLVSRISGGLIKTSHLTGLVTDLAGELSDLLHPHVERTRELKDKIYIRFTVLAFFIIGGLLGGYLFGLIGMTTFFVIPFILSTILLYDIYPVLLHRLRKWWTA
;
A
#
# COMPACT_ATOMS: atom_id res chain seq x y z
N MET A 1 -14.69 2.36 -1.64
CA MET A 1 -14.07 3.58 -1.08
C MET A 1 -12.76 3.25 -0.38
N LEU A 2 -12.74 2.37 0.63
CA LEU A 2 -11.51 2.00 1.35
C LEU A 2 -10.34 1.62 0.42
N ALA A 3 -10.55 0.68 -0.51
CA ALA A 3 -9.51 0.23 -1.46
C ALA A 3 -8.96 1.37 -2.36
N SER A 4 -9.82 2.29 -2.78
CA SER A 4 -9.43 3.45 -3.62
C SER A 4 -8.67 4.49 -2.80
N SER A 5 -9.13 4.81 -1.59
CA SER A 5 -8.45 5.74 -0.68
C SER A 5 -7.07 5.22 -0.27
N THR A 6 -6.95 3.93 0.04
CA THR A 6 -5.65 3.29 0.31
C THR A 6 -4.77 3.21 -0.95
N ALA A 7 -5.35 3.15 -2.15
CA ALA A 7 -4.58 3.20 -3.39
C ALA A 7 -3.87 4.55 -3.58
N SER A 8 -4.50 5.67 -3.20
CA SER A 8 -3.80 6.97 -3.18
C SER A 8 -2.64 6.99 -2.20
N VAL A 9 -2.80 6.43 -1.00
CA VAL A 9 -1.70 6.29 -0.04
C VAL A 9 -0.58 5.41 -0.61
N ALA A 10 -0.92 4.30 -1.26
CA ALA A 10 0.04 3.42 -1.93
C ALA A 10 0.83 4.17 -3.01
N GLY A 11 0.14 4.91 -3.88
CA GLY A 11 0.76 5.70 -4.94
C GLY A 11 1.69 6.76 -4.39
N MET A 12 1.24 7.50 -3.37
CA MET A 12 2.03 8.52 -2.67
C MET A 12 3.29 7.90 -2.05
N THR A 13 3.14 6.83 -1.28
CA THR A 13 4.25 6.12 -0.62
C THR A 13 5.25 5.56 -1.63
N ASN A 14 4.77 5.03 -2.77
CA ASN A 14 5.64 4.49 -3.81
C ASN A 14 6.47 5.59 -4.48
N VAL A 15 5.86 6.71 -4.88
CA VAL A 15 6.59 7.82 -5.50
C VAL A 15 7.56 8.46 -4.52
N VAL A 16 7.11 8.74 -3.29
CA VAL A 16 7.98 9.29 -2.25
C VAL A 16 9.14 8.34 -1.94
N GLY A 17 8.89 7.03 -1.86
CA GLY A 17 9.94 6.02 -1.67
C GLY A 17 10.96 5.97 -2.80
N VAL A 18 10.53 6.10 -4.06
CA VAL A 18 11.44 6.18 -5.21
C VAL A 18 12.31 7.44 -5.15
N ILE A 19 11.73 8.59 -4.81
CA ILE A 19 12.49 9.85 -4.76
C ILE A 19 13.46 9.85 -3.57
N ALA A 20 13.02 9.37 -2.40
CA ALA A 20 13.80 9.38 -1.17
C ALA A 20 14.90 8.30 -1.13
N PHE A 21 14.60 7.11 -1.64
CA PHE A 21 15.45 5.91 -1.45
C PHE A 21 15.93 5.29 -2.77
N LEU A 22 15.61 5.89 -3.92
CA LEU A 22 15.93 5.36 -5.25
C LEU A 22 15.40 3.93 -5.49
N SER A 23 14.37 3.53 -4.74
CA SER A 23 13.85 2.17 -4.74
C SER A 23 12.33 2.17 -4.88
N PHE A 24 11.84 1.32 -5.78
CA PHE A 24 10.41 1.06 -5.90
C PHE A 24 9.96 0.16 -4.75
N VAL A 25 9.42 0.76 -3.70
CA VAL A 25 8.94 0.06 -2.48
C VAL A 25 7.69 -0.81 -2.72
N SER A 26 7.20 -0.86 -3.96
CA SER A 26 6.00 -1.61 -4.34
C SER A 26 6.22 -2.60 -5.50
N ASN A 27 7.44 -2.67 -6.06
CA ASN A 27 7.75 -3.43 -7.28
C ASN A 27 8.55 -4.71 -6.97
N ILE A 28 7.85 -5.75 -6.51
CA ILE A 28 8.46 -7.03 -6.15
C ILE A 28 9.08 -7.74 -7.36
N THR A 29 8.46 -7.66 -8.54
CA THR A 29 9.02 -8.21 -9.78
C THR A 29 10.36 -7.57 -10.13
N GLY A 30 10.47 -6.25 -9.97
CA GLY A 30 11.73 -5.52 -10.15
C GLY A 30 12.81 -5.99 -9.19
N HIS A 31 12.49 -6.10 -7.90
CA HIS A 31 13.44 -6.59 -6.88
C HIS A 31 13.91 -8.02 -7.16
N VAL A 32 13.04 -8.92 -7.62
CA VAL A 32 13.44 -10.29 -8.01
C VAL A 32 14.40 -10.27 -9.22
N ALA A 33 14.16 -9.40 -10.20
CA ALA A 33 15.08 -9.24 -11.33
C ALA A 33 16.44 -8.67 -10.88
N THR A 34 16.44 -7.67 -10.00
CA THR A 34 17.66 -7.11 -9.41
C THR A 34 18.42 -8.18 -8.63
N LEU A 35 17.73 -9.02 -7.84
CA LEU A 35 18.35 -10.13 -7.10
C LEU A 35 19.08 -11.09 -8.05
N ALA A 36 18.45 -11.51 -9.14
CA ALA A 36 19.07 -12.41 -10.11
C ALA A 36 20.31 -11.77 -10.77
N GLY A 37 20.24 -10.48 -11.10
CA GLY A 37 21.38 -9.71 -11.60
C GLY A 37 22.54 -9.68 -10.60
N LYS A 38 22.25 -9.33 -9.34
CA LYS A 38 23.25 -9.23 -8.25
C LYS A 38 23.91 -10.55 -7.89
N ILE A 39 23.17 -11.66 -7.96
CA ILE A 39 23.74 -13.01 -7.84
C ILE A 39 24.74 -13.28 -8.97
N THR A 40 24.40 -12.88 -10.20
CA THR A 40 25.27 -13.08 -11.38
C THR A 40 26.53 -12.22 -11.30
N GLU A 41 26.42 -11.01 -10.77
CA GLU A 41 27.54 -10.09 -10.50
C GLU A 41 28.42 -10.52 -9.31
N GLN A 42 28.00 -11.54 -8.52
CA GLN A 42 28.64 -11.96 -7.27
C GLN A 42 28.71 -10.86 -6.21
N ASP A 43 27.80 -9.88 -6.28
CA ASP A 43 27.69 -8.78 -5.33
C ASP A 43 26.87 -9.22 -4.12
N ILE A 44 27.53 -9.94 -3.21
CA ILE A 44 26.88 -10.58 -2.06
C ILE A 44 26.23 -9.57 -1.11
N GLY A 45 26.76 -8.35 -1.01
CA GLY A 45 26.18 -7.29 -0.17
C GLY A 45 24.78 -6.92 -0.65
N GLU A 46 24.66 -6.54 -1.93
CA GLU A 46 23.38 -6.17 -2.54
C GLU A 46 22.39 -7.34 -2.59
N VAL A 47 22.88 -8.58 -2.76
CA VAL A 47 22.03 -9.78 -2.68
C VAL A 47 21.30 -9.85 -1.33
N TYR A 48 21.99 -9.59 -0.22
CA TYR A 48 21.36 -9.59 1.10
C TYR A 48 20.36 -8.44 1.25
N THR A 49 20.69 -7.24 0.77
CA THR A 49 19.81 -6.08 0.83
C THR A 49 18.50 -6.33 0.09
N VAL A 50 18.56 -6.87 -1.13
CA VAL A 50 17.36 -7.17 -1.92
C VAL A 50 16.56 -8.33 -1.32
N LEU A 51 17.21 -9.38 -0.81
CA LEU A 51 16.52 -10.47 -0.10
C LEU A 51 15.81 -9.97 1.16
N TYR A 52 16.45 -9.10 1.92
CA TYR A 52 15.87 -8.45 3.10
C TYR A 52 14.63 -7.64 2.71
N TRP A 53 14.71 -6.84 1.64
CA TRP A 53 13.57 -6.06 1.13
C TRP A 53 12.40 -6.93 0.67
N LEU A 54 12.66 -8.01 -0.07
CA LEU A 54 11.66 -8.99 -0.48
C LEU A 54 11.01 -9.64 0.75
N PHE A 55 11.82 -10.01 1.75
CA PHE A 55 11.34 -10.60 2.99
C PHE A 55 10.47 -9.62 3.80
N MET A 56 10.87 -8.35 3.92
CA MET A 56 10.08 -7.33 4.63
C MET A 56 8.70 -7.15 4.01
N PHE A 57 8.61 -7.04 2.69
CA PHE A 57 7.31 -6.96 2.01
C PHE A 57 6.47 -8.22 2.22
N PHE A 58 7.07 -9.40 2.04
CA PHE A 58 6.40 -10.68 2.29
C PHE A 58 5.88 -10.77 3.74
N PHE A 59 6.73 -10.42 4.70
CA PHE A 59 6.40 -10.49 6.11
C PHE A 59 5.32 -9.49 6.49
N GLY A 60 5.32 -8.28 5.92
CA GLY A 60 4.21 -7.32 6.06
C GLY A 60 2.89 -7.90 5.57
N ALA A 61 2.87 -8.50 4.37
CA ALA A 61 1.67 -9.13 3.83
C ALA A 61 1.20 -10.31 4.70
N PHE A 62 2.14 -11.12 5.22
CA PHE A 62 1.87 -12.21 6.15
C PHE A 62 1.23 -11.70 7.45
N VAL A 63 1.86 -10.70 8.10
CA VAL A 63 1.39 -10.12 9.37
C VAL A 63 -0.01 -9.54 9.21
N SER A 64 -0.27 -8.79 8.14
CA SER A 64 -1.59 -8.23 7.85
C SER A 64 -2.66 -9.32 7.71
N ASN A 65 -2.40 -10.35 6.90
CA ASN A 65 -3.33 -11.46 6.74
C ASN A 65 -3.53 -12.26 8.04
N PHE A 66 -2.47 -12.47 8.81
CA PHE A 66 -2.53 -13.17 10.09
C PHE A 66 -3.37 -12.40 11.12
N ILE A 67 -3.16 -11.09 11.25
CA ILE A 67 -3.93 -10.20 12.11
C ILE A 67 -5.41 -10.24 11.71
N VAL A 68 -5.71 -10.04 10.43
CA VAL A 68 -7.10 -10.03 9.97
C VAL A 68 -7.76 -11.37 10.28
N LYS A 69 -7.14 -12.50 9.92
CA LYS A 69 -7.68 -13.84 10.21
C LYS A 69 -7.89 -14.11 11.71
N SER A 70 -7.02 -13.56 12.56
CA SER A 70 -7.06 -13.76 14.01
C SER A 70 -8.07 -12.87 14.73
N LEU A 71 -8.56 -11.81 14.11
CA LEU A 71 -9.45 -10.83 14.74
C LEU A 71 -10.83 -10.74 14.08
N ASP A 72 -10.98 -11.23 12.85
CA ASP A 72 -12.21 -11.10 12.07
C ASP A 72 -13.42 -11.75 12.77
N TYR A 73 -13.22 -12.89 13.45
CA TYR A 73 -14.28 -13.54 14.22
C TYR A 73 -14.76 -12.74 15.45
N ARG A 74 -13.93 -11.81 15.97
CA ARG A 74 -14.32 -10.92 17.08
C ARG A 74 -14.95 -9.63 16.56
N SER A 75 -14.30 -9.02 15.57
CA SER A 75 -14.75 -7.79 14.94
C SER A 75 -13.97 -7.56 13.66
N THR A 76 -14.66 -7.66 12.51
CA THR A 76 -14.12 -7.30 11.19
C THR A 76 -13.53 -5.89 11.17
N TYR A 77 -14.15 -4.95 11.89
CA TYR A 77 -13.63 -3.60 12.04
C TYR A 77 -12.26 -3.57 12.73
N VAL A 78 -12.10 -4.23 13.90
CA VAL A 78 -10.81 -4.29 14.60
C VAL A 78 -9.77 -5.04 13.77
N ALA A 79 -10.20 -6.08 13.06
CA ALA A 79 -9.35 -6.86 12.18
C ALA A 79 -8.74 -6.01 11.06
N HIS A 80 -9.50 -5.10 10.45
CA HIS A 80 -9.02 -4.22 9.38
C HIS A 80 -8.29 -2.97 9.90
N ALA A 81 -8.71 -2.43 11.05
CA ALA A 81 -8.07 -1.26 11.65
C ALA A 81 -6.65 -1.55 12.15
N THR A 82 -6.41 -2.77 12.66
CA THR A 82 -5.13 -3.10 13.31
C THR A 82 -3.93 -3.02 12.36
N PRO A 83 -3.95 -3.58 11.13
CA PRO A 83 -2.86 -3.39 10.17
C PRO A 83 -2.65 -1.93 9.75
N ILE A 84 -3.73 -1.14 9.63
CA ILE A 84 -3.64 0.30 9.28
C ILE A 84 -2.96 1.08 10.41
N VAL A 85 -3.29 0.80 11.67
CA VAL A 85 -2.63 1.43 12.82
C VAL A 85 -1.15 1.07 12.87
N LEU A 86 -0.80 -0.19 12.60
CA LEU A 86 0.59 -0.62 12.52
C LEU A 86 1.35 0.12 11.41
N GLU A 87 0.74 0.24 10.22
CA GLU A 87 1.29 1.01 9.10
C GLU A 87 1.53 2.48 9.48
N ILE A 88 0.56 3.13 10.14
CA ILE A 88 0.68 4.52 10.60
C ILE A 88 1.86 4.68 11.57
N VAL A 89 1.97 3.81 12.58
CA VAL A 89 3.03 3.89 13.59
C VAL A 89 4.41 3.75 12.95
N ILE A 90 4.58 2.79 12.03
CA ILE A 90 5.85 2.56 11.35
C ILE A 90 6.19 3.75 10.43
N LEU A 91 5.23 4.25 9.64
CA LEU A 91 5.46 5.38 8.75
C LEU A 91 5.77 6.68 9.51
N LEU A 92 5.18 6.89 10.69
CA LEU A 92 5.59 7.99 11.57
C LEU A 92 7.03 7.82 12.04
N GLY A 93 7.44 6.61 12.43
CA GLY A 93 8.83 6.31 12.76
C GLY A 93 9.79 6.60 11.60
N VAL A 94 9.41 6.22 10.38
CA VAL A 94 10.14 6.54 9.15
C VAL A 94 10.21 8.05 8.93
N ALA A 95 9.13 8.80 9.17
CA ALA A 95 9.10 10.25 8.99
C ALA A 95 10.02 10.97 9.99
N PHE A 96 10.00 10.55 11.27
CA PHE A 96 10.89 11.11 12.30
C PHE A 96 12.35 10.81 12.01
N TYR A 97 12.67 9.55 11.71
CA TYR A 97 14.03 9.13 11.46
C TYR A 97 14.56 9.66 10.12
N GLY A 98 13.68 9.73 9.13
CA GLY A 98 13.96 10.15 7.77
C GLY A 98 14.25 11.63 7.59
N ASN A 99 13.98 12.50 8.55
CA ASN A 99 14.26 13.94 8.37
C ASN A 99 15.76 14.29 8.43
N ASP A 100 16.63 13.37 8.87
CA ASP A 100 18.09 13.55 8.95
C ASP A 100 18.87 12.88 7.79
N VAL A 101 18.28 12.78 6.58
CA VAL A 101 18.84 12.03 5.41
C VAL A 101 20.28 12.37 5.09
N GLY A 102 20.69 13.63 5.26
CA GLY A 102 22.05 14.08 4.98
C GLY A 102 23.14 13.37 5.80
N SER A 103 22.75 12.72 6.90
CA SER A 103 23.65 11.98 7.80
C SER A 103 23.41 10.47 7.83
N MET A 104 22.47 9.95 7.03
CA MET A 104 22.15 8.53 7.03
C MET A 104 23.25 7.70 6.37
N SER A 105 23.80 6.75 7.11
CA SER A 105 24.59 5.63 6.60
C SER A 105 23.74 4.73 5.69
N ASP A 106 24.40 3.95 4.82
CA ASP A 106 23.73 3.05 3.89
C ASP A 106 22.82 2.05 4.61
N PHE A 107 23.30 1.45 5.72
CA PHE A 107 22.51 0.54 6.56
C PHE A 107 21.20 1.19 7.07
N GLN A 108 21.24 2.47 7.44
CA GLN A 108 20.05 3.18 7.92
C GLN A 108 19.04 3.38 6.79
N ARG A 109 19.51 3.70 5.58
CA ARG A 109 18.65 3.81 4.39
C ARG A 109 18.02 2.48 4.03
N GLU A 110 18.78 1.39 4.10
CA GLU A 110 18.28 0.02 3.86
C GLU A 110 17.19 -0.37 4.87
N ALA A 111 17.41 -0.10 6.16
CA ALA A 111 16.45 -0.39 7.22
C ALA A 111 15.16 0.41 7.07
N VAL A 112 15.26 1.71 6.75
CA VAL A 112 14.09 2.56 6.48
C VAL A 112 13.33 2.07 5.24
N THR A 113 14.04 1.73 4.16
CA THR A 113 13.42 1.18 2.95
C THR A 113 12.71 -0.14 3.25
N GLY A 114 13.31 -1.00 4.06
CA GLY A 114 12.71 -2.24 4.55
C GLY A 114 11.43 -2.00 5.36
N ALA A 115 11.41 -1.00 6.24
CA ALA A 115 10.21 -0.62 7.00
C ALA A 115 9.08 -0.13 6.07
N VAL A 116 9.39 0.67 5.05
CA VAL A 116 8.40 1.12 4.05
C VAL A 116 7.89 -0.06 3.21
N LEU A 117 8.77 -0.99 2.81
CA LEU A 117 8.37 -2.23 2.12
C LEU A 117 7.47 -3.11 2.98
N PHE A 118 7.74 -3.22 4.28
CA PHE A 118 6.87 -3.90 5.23
C PHE A 118 5.48 -3.25 5.29
N CYS A 119 5.41 -1.91 5.36
CA CYS A 119 4.14 -1.16 5.28
C CYS A 119 3.39 -1.43 3.96
N MET A 120 4.10 -1.42 2.83
CA MET A 120 3.51 -1.77 1.53
C MET A 120 3.00 -3.21 1.49
N GLY A 121 3.70 -4.14 2.14
CA GLY A 121 3.25 -5.51 2.37
C GLY A 121 1.96 -5.56 3.20
N LEU A 122 1.90 -4.84 4.33
CA LEU A 122 0.73 -4.77 5.21
C LEU A 122 -0.51 -4.30 4.44
N GLN A 123 -0.37 -3.21 3.69
CA GLN A 123 -1.44 -2.57 2.94
C GLN A 123 -1.94 -3.47 1.80
N ASN A 124 -1.03 -4.07 1.03
CA ASN A 124 -1.40 -5.02 -0.03
C ASN A 124 -2.10 -6.27 0.53
N GLY A 125 -1.61 -6.81 1.64
CA GLY A 125 -2.23 -7.94 2.32
C GLY A 125 -3.66 -7.62 2.77
N LEU A 126 -3.84 -6.44 3.37
CA LEU A 126 -5.15 -5.98 3.86
C LEU A 126 -6.13 -5.78 2.71
N VAL A 127 -5.76 -5.02 1.68
CA VAL A 127 -6.66 -4.72 0.55
C VAL A 127 -6.99 -5.98 -0.24
N SER A 128 -6.02 -6.88 -0.41
CA SER A 128 -6.27 -8.18 -1.04
C SER A 128 -7.29 -9.00 -0.24
N ARG A 129 -7.18 -9.01 1.09
CA ARG A 129 -8.13 -9.74 1.94
C ARG A 129 -9.54 -9.14 1.88
N ILE A 130 -9.66 -7.81 1.97
CA ILE A 130 -10.95 -7.10 1.93
C ILE A 130 -11.63 -7.26 0.57
N SER A 131 -10.86 -7.24 -0.53
CA SER A 131 -11.39 -7.38 -1.88
C SER A 131 -11.60 -8.83 -2.33
N GLY A 132 -11.36 -9.82 -1.47
CA GLY A 132 -11.44 -11.24 -1.84
C GLY A 132 -10.41 -11.66 -2.90
N GLY A 133 -9.28 -10.95 -2.98
CA GLY A 133 -8.22 -11.18 -3.95
C GLY A 133 -8.35 -10.36 -5.24
N LEU A 134 -9.46 -9.63 -5.44
CA LEU A 134 -9.73 -8.87 -6.65
C LEU A 134 -8.76 -7.69 -6.86
N ILE A 135 -8.28 -7.07 -5.77
CA ILE A 135 -7.47 -5.85 -5.82
C ILE A 135 -6.23 -6.00 -4.94
N LYS A 136 -5.08 -5.57 -5.46
CA LYS A 136 -3.86 -5.29 -4.69
C LYS A 136 -3.40 -3.89 -5.09
N THR A 137 -3.25 -2.98 -4.14
CA THR A 137 -3.08 -1.53 -4.42
C THR A 137 -1.80 -1.21 -5.19
N SER A 138 -0.75 -2.02 -5.05
CA SER A 138 0.51 -1.80 -5.76
C SER A 138 0.79 -2.78 -6.90
N HIS A 139 -0.13 -3.70 -7.19
CA HIS A 139 0.03 -4.66 -8.29
C HIS A 139 -0.46 -4.06 -9.61
N LEU A 140 0.16 -2.94 -10.00
CA LEU A 140 -0.31 -2.12 -11.11
C LEU A 140 -0.28 -2.87 -12.45
N THR A 141 0.72 -3.73 -12.65
CA THR A 141 0.83 -4.57 -13.86
C THR A 141 -0.40 -5.44 -14.06
N GLY A 142 -0.81 -6.21 -13.04
CA GLY A 142 -2.01 -7.04 -13.16
C GLY A 142 -3.28 -6.20 -13.30
N LEU A 143 -3.38 -5.10 -12.56
CA LEU A 143 -4.55 -4.21 -12.66
C LEU A 143 -4.71 -3.66 -14.08
N VAL A 144 -3.63 -3.18 -14.70
CA VAL A 144 -3.64 -2.63 -16.07
C VAL A 144 -3.97 -3.72 -17.09
N THR A 145 -3.36 -4.91 -16.98
CA THR A 145 -3.65 -6.03 -17.89
C THR A 145 -5.09 -6.49 -17.78
N ASP A 146 -5.61 -6.64 -16.56
CA ASP A 146 -6.99 -7.05 -16.34
C ASP A 146 -7.98 -5.98 -16.86
N LEU A 147 -7.71 -4.70 -16.60
CA LEU A 147 -8.52 -3.59 -17.09
C LEU A 147 -8.53 -3.53 -18.63
N ALA A 148 -7.39 -3.82 -19.28
CA ALA A 148 -7.31 -3.92 -20.73
C ALA A 148 -8.18 -5.06 -21.27
N GLY A 149 -8.16 -6.22 -20.62
CA GLY A 149 -9.04 -7.35 -20.96
C GLY A 149 -10.52 -6.99 -20.82
N GLU A 150 -10.90 -6.34 -19.73
CA GLU A 150 -12.30 -5.97 -19.50
C GLU A 150 -12.80 -4.85 -20.42
N LEU A 151 -11.94 -3.88 -20.75
CA LEU A 151 -12.27 -2.88 -21.76
C LEU A 151 -12.40 -3.52 -23.14
N SER A 152 -11.57 -4.51 -23.46
CA SER A 152 -11.72 -5.32 -24.67
C SER A 152 -13.09 -6.00 -24.70
N ASP A 153 -13.48 -6.69 -23.62
CA ASP A 153 -14.78 -7.33 -23.50
C ASP A 153 -15.95 -6.34 -23.61
N LEU A 154 -15.83 -5.15 -23.02
CA LEU A 154 -16.86 -4.11 -23.10
C LEU A 154 -17.09 -3.63 -24.54
N LEU A 155 -16.02 -3.57 -25.33
CA LEU A 155 -16.04 -3.12 -26.72
C LEU A 155 -16.32 -4.25 -27.72
N HIS A 156 -16.10 -5.51 -27.34
CA HIS A 156 -16.25 -6.65 -28.23
C HIS A 156 -17.73 -6.84 -28.63
N PRO A 157 -18.03 -7.05 -29.93
CA PRO A 157 -19.41 -7.19 -30.40
C PRO A 157 -20.08 -8.50 -29.95
N HIS A 158 -19.29 -9.54 -29.65
CA HIS A 158 -19.78 -10.86 -29.26
C HIS A 158 -19.74 -11.14 -27.74
N VAL A 159 -19.47 -10.12 -26.92
CA VAL A 159 -19.46 -10.27 -25.46
C VAL A 159 -20.66 -9.53 -24.87
N GLU A 160 -21.33 -10.19 -23.93
CA GLU A 160 -22.46 -9.60 -23.21
C GLU A 160 -21.96 -8.57 -22.20
N ARG A 161 -22.54 -7.37 -22.24
CA ARG A 161 -22.16 -6.23 -21.39
C ARG A 161 -22.84 -6.33 -20.03
N THR A 162 -22.43 -7.31 -19.24
CA THR A 162 -22.99 -7.55 -17.92
C THR A 162 -22.70 -6.39 -16.96
N ARG A 163 -23.51 -6.29 -15.90
CA ARG A 163 -23.27 -5.32 -14.82
C ARG A 163 -21.94 -5.59 -14.11
N GLU A 164 -21.62 -6.87 -13.89
CA GLU A 164 -20.37 -7.30 -13.25
C GLU A 164 -19.13 -6.80 -14.01
N LEU A 165 -19.13 -6.90 -15.35
CA LEU A 165 -18.04 -6.39 -16.18
C LEU A 165 -17.83 -4.89 -15.97
N LYS A 166 -18.91 -4.10 -16.00
CA LYS A 166 -18.85 -2.65 -15.78
C LYS A 166 -18.36 -2.30 -14.37
N ASP A 167 -18.81 -3.05 -13.37
CA ASP A 167 -18.41 -2.84 -11.97
C ASP A 167 -16.92 -3.13 -11.76
N LYS A 168 -16.38 -4.20 -12.37
CA LYS A 168 -14.93 -4.50 -12.32
C LYS A 168 -14.08 -3.41 -12.99
N ILE A 169 -14.48 -2.97 -14.18
CA ILE A 169 -13.83 -1.85 -14.90
C ILE A 169 -13.83 -0.60 -14.02
N TYR A 170 -14.98 -0.24 -13.46
CA TYR A 170 -15.13 0.95 -12.62
C TYR A 170 -14.21 0.89 -11.39
N ILE A 171 -14.17 -0.25 -10.69
CA ILE A 171 -13.34 -0.44 -9.51
C ILE A 171 -11.85 -0.34 -9.86
N ARG A 172 -11.39 -1.09 -10.89
CA ARG A 172 -9.99 -1.10 -11.29
C ARG A 172 -9.53 0.26 -11.80
N PHE A 173 -10.32 0.91 -12.65
CA PHE A 173 -10.03 2.26 -13.12
C PHE A 173 -9.96 3.26 -11.96
N THR A 174 -10.88 3.18 -11.00
CA THR A 174 -10.86 4.06 -9.82
C THR A 174 -9.61 3.84 -8.97
N VAL A 175 -9.21 2.58 -8.73
CA VAL A 175 -7.97 2.27 -7.99
C VAL A 175 -6.74 2.80 -8.71
N LEU A 176 -6.66 2.61 -10.04
CA LEU A 176 -5.56 3.13 -10.87
C LEU A 176 -5.49 4.67 -10.82
N ALA A 177 -6.62 5.35 -11.01
CA ALA A 177 -6.69 6.80 -10.99
C ALA A 177 -6.27 7.34 -9.62
N PHE A 178 -6.76 6.77 -8.52
CA PHE A 178 -6.39 7.17 -7.16
C PHE A 178 -4.91 6.91 -6.87
N PHE A 179 -4.35 5.80 -7.34
CA PHE A 179 -2.90 5.53 -7.24
C PHE A 179 -2.07 6.60 -7.95
N ILE A 180 -2.44 6.93 -9.19
CA ILE A 180 -1.75 7.99 -9.97
C ILE A 180 -1.86 9.34 -9.27
N ILE A 181 -3.07 9.73 -8.85
CA ILE A 181 -3.30 11.01 -8.15
C ILE A 181 -2.48 11.06 -6.85
N GLY A 182 -2.47 9.99 -6.06
CA GLY A 182 -1.67 9.90 -4.85
C GLY A 182 -0.17 10.02 -5.13
N GLY A 183 0.32 9.36 -6.17
CA GLY A 183 1.71 9.46 -6.61
C GLY A 183 2.09 10.88 -7.05
N LEU A 184 1.24 11.53 -7.84
CA LEU A 184 1.44 12.93 -8.27
C LEU A 184 1.49 13.88 -7.06
N LEU A 185 0.55 13.74 -6.12
CA LEU A 185 0.53 14.52 -4.88
C LEU A 185 1.78 14.25 -4.03
N GLY A 186 2.21 12.99 -3.94
CA GLY A 186 3.42 12.60 -3.24
C GLY A 186 4.68 13.23 -3.81
N GLY A 187 4.88 13.12 -5.12
CA GLY A 187 6.02 13.72 -5.80
C GLY A 187 6.02 15.24 -5.70
N TYR A 188 4.84 15.87 -5.86
CA TYR A 188 4.70 17.31 -5.73
C TYR A 188 5.02 17.80 -4.31
N LEU A 189 4.45 17.16 -3.28
CA LEU A 189 4.73 17.50 -1.88
C LEU A 189 6.20 17.25 -1.52
N PHE A 190 6.80 16.15 -2.00
CA PHE A 190 8.20 15.88 -1.77
C PHE A 190 9.11 16.98 -2.36
N GLY A 191 8.75 17.51 -3.54
CA GLY A 191 9.46 18.65 -4.12
C GLY A 191 9.37 19.94 -3.29
N LEU A 192 8.31 20.11 -2.49
CA LEU A 192 8.10 21.30 -1.65
C LEU A 192 8.67 21.18 -0.23
N ILE A 193 8.47 20.03 0.42
CA ILE A 193 8.77 19.84 1.86
C ILE A 193 9.71 18.66 2.13
N GLY A 194 10.25 18.02 1.09
CA GLY A 194 11.20 16.91 1.19
C GLY A 194 10.65 15.75 2.00
N MET A 195 11.48 15.21 2.89
CA MET A 195 11.15 14.07 3.76
C MET A 195 10.00 14.32 4.72
N THR A 196 9.67 15.58 5.01
CA THR A 196 8.47 15.92 5.81
C THR A 196 7.19 15.39 5.16
N THR A 197 7.20 15.10 3.85
CA THR A 197 6.10 14.43 3.14
C THR A 197 5.72 13.08 3.77
N PHE A 198 6.65 12.37 4.39
CA PHE A 198 6.35 11.12 5.11
C PHE A 198 5.44 11.31 6.33
N PHE A 199 5.27 12.52 6.88
CA PHE A 199 4.25 12.80 7.90
C PHE A 199 2.84 12.91 7.30
N VAL A 200 2.71 13.28 6.03
CA VAL A 200 1.42 13.45 5.35
C VAL A 200 0.75 12.10 5.10
N ILE A 201 1.53 11.08 4.77
CA ILE A 201 1.05 9.72 4.48
C ILE A 201 0.28 9.10 5.67
N PRO A 202 0.84 8.98 6.90
CA PRO A 202 0.13 8.48 8.07
C PRO A 202 -1.01 9.40 8.50
N PHE A 203 -0.92 10.71 8.24
CA PHE A 203 -2.04 11.63 8.47
C PHE A 203 -3.25 11.30 7.58
N ILE A 204 -3.03 11.07 6.27
CA ILE A 204 -4.10 10.62 5.36
C ILE A 204 -4.66 9.25 5.78
N LEU A 205 -3.79 8.30 6.17
CA LEU A 205 -4.27 7.01 6.69
C LEU A 205 -5.10 7.16 7.96
N SER A 206 -4.72 8.08 8.85
CA SER A 206 -5.47 8.35 10.07
C SER A 206 -6.86 8.93 9.77
N THR A 207 -6.99 9.82 8.78
CA THR A 207 -8.30 10.36 8.39
C THR A 207 -9.19 9.29 7.73
N ILE A 208 -8.61 8.42 6.90
CA ILE A 208 -9.32 7.27 6.31
C ILE A 208 -9.82 6.35 7.43
N LEU A 209 -8.96 6.02 8.38
CA LEU A 209 -9.31 5.18 9.52
C LEU A 209 -10.45 5.81 10.31
N LEU A 210 -10.32 7.08 10.71
CA LEU A 210 -11.35 7.84 11.44
C LEU A 210 -12.71 7.86 10.73
N TYR A 211 -12.70 8.07 9.41
CA TYR A 211 -13.92 8.03 8.60
C TYR A 211 -14.61 6.66 8.65
N ASP A 212 -13.83 5.58 8.63
CA ASP A 212 -14.34 4.21 8.72
C ASP A 212 -14.82 3.85 10.15
N ILE A 213 -14.22 4.42 11.21
CA ILE A 213 -14.67 4.23 12.61
C ILE A 213 -15.98 4.98 12.91
N TYR A 214 -16.14 6.17 12.35
CA TYR A 214 -17.19 7.12 12.75
C TYR A 214 -18.61 6.52 12.83
N PRO A 215 -19.08 5.70 11.85
CA PRO A 215 -20.41 5.08 11.91
C PRO A 215 -20.57 4.09 13.06
N VAL A 216 -19.52 3.33 13.39
CA VAL A 216 -19.52 2.32 14.45
C VAL A 216 -19.52 3.00 15.83
N LEU A 217 -18.76 4.09 15.96
CA LEU A 217 -18.66 4.86 17.20
C LEU A 217 -20.00 5.52 17.53
N LEU A 218 -20.65 6.14 16.54
CA LEU A 218 -22.00 6.69 16.68
C LEU A 218 -23.03 5.63 17.10
N HIS A 219 -22.95 4.43 16.52
CA HIS A 219 -23.88 3.35 16.86
C HIS A 219 -23.69 2.86 18.30
N ARG A 220 -22.45 2.77 18.79
CA ARG A 220 -22.17 2.44 20.20
C ARG A 220 -22.58 3.54 21.16
N LEU A 221 -22.29 4.80 20.84
CA LEU A 221 -22.67 5.95 21.67
C LEU A 221 -24.19 6.09 21.77
N ARG A 222 -24.91 5.90 20.66
CA ARG A 222 -26.38 5.92 20.66
C ARG A 222 -26.96 4.79 21.52
N LYS A 223 -26.35 3.61 21.49
CA LYS A 223 -26.76 2.46 22.32
C LYS A 223 -26.53 2.70 23.83
N TRP A 224 -25.48 3.44 24.18
CA TRP A 224 -25.21 3.90 25.55
C TRP A 224 -26.17 4.98 26.03
N TRP A 225 -26.71 5.79 25.11
CA TRP A 225 -27.65 6.87 25.45
C TRP A 225 -29.11 6.39 25.52
N THR A 226 -29.41 5.22 24.97
CA THR A 226 -30.71 4.55 25.02
C THR A 226 -30.79 3.41 26.04
N ALA A 227 -29.74 3.21 26.84
CA ALA A 227 -29.65 2.23 27.92
C ALA A 227 -29.65 2.95 29.27
#